data_AF-A0A2A2SKD9-F1
#
_entry.id   AF-A0A2A2SKD9-F1
#
_cell.length_a   1.000
_cell.length_b   1.000
_cell.length_c   1.000
_cell.angle_alpha   90.00
_cell.angle_beta   90.00
_cell.angle_gamma   90.00
#
_symmetry.space_group_name_H-M   'P 1'
#
loop_
_entity.id
_entity.type
_entity.pdbx_description
1 polymer ?
#
loop_
_entity_poly.entity_id
_entity_poly.type
_entity_poly.pdbx_seq_one_letter_code
_entity_poly.pdbx_strand_id
1 'polypeptide(L)'
;MRKPDAIALLTRALNAGARVAGLRLEVRDARSRSWASATFIGERVELVLSITGTGGAGWLAGLPDADLPMRGWYVADLEIRGAELRALLLQDA
;
A
#
# COMPACT_ATOMS: atom_id res chain seq x y z
N MET A 1 1.46 25.18 -10.11
CA MET A 1 2.09 24.31 -9.08
C MET A 1 1.68 22.87 -9.37
N ARG A 2 2.62 21.92 -9.50
CA ARG A 2 2.30 20.52 -9.83
C ARG A 2 1.74 19.84 -8.57
N LYS A 3 0.51 19.33 -8.62
CA LYS A 3 -0.09 18.56 -7.50
C LYS A 3 0.83 17.37 -7.18
N PRO A 4 1.12 17.08 -5.89
CA PRO A 4 1.82 15.86 -5.52
C PRO A 4 1.07 14.64 -6.05
N ASP A 5 1.82 13.68 -6.61
CA ASP A 5 1.26 12.43 -7.09
C ASP A 5 0.85 11.55 -5.89
N ALA A 6 -0.46 11.29 -5.76
CA ALA A 6 -1.02 10.52 -4.66
C ALA A 6 -0.50 9.07 -4.61
N ILE A 7 -0.26 8.45 -5.78
CA ILE A 7 0.35 7.11 -5.85
C ILE A 7 1.75 7.16 -5.24
N ALA A 8 2.55 8.15 -5.62
CA ALA A 8 3.91 8.29 -5.13
C ALA A 8 3.97 8.57 -3.62
N LEU A 9 3.03 9.36 -3.09
CA LEU A 9 2.92 9.63 -1.66
C LEU A 9 2.55 8.37 -0.87
N LEU A 10 1.49 7.67 -1.27
CA LEU A 10 1.04 6.46 -0.59
C LEU A 10 2.12 5.36 -0.66
N THR A 11 2.71 5.15 -1.84
CA THR A 11 3.79 4.17 -2.04
C THR A 11 4.98 4.47 -1.12
N ARG A 12 5.33 5.74 -0.93
CA ARG A 12 6.42 6.13 -0.02
C ARG A 12 6.09 5.81 1.44
N ALA A 13 4.88 6.15 1.90
CA ALA A 13 4.43 5.87 3.26
C ALA A 13 4.43 4.37 3.55
N LEU A 14 3.86 3.58 2.63
CA LEU A 14 3.83 2.11 2.73
C LEU A 14 5.23 1.50 2.75
N ASN A 15 6.15 1.95 1.88
CA ASN A 15 7.53 1.49 1.88
C ASN A 15 8.28 1.82 3.18
N ALA A 16 8.02 2.99 3.77
CA ALA A 16 8.62 3.35 5.05
C ALA A 16 8.15 2.41 6.17
N GLY A 17 6.85 2.15 6.27
CA GLY A 17 6.28 1.22 7.26
C GLY A 17 6.76 -0.22 7.06
N ALA A 18 6.76 -0.71 5.81
CA ALA A 18 7.25 -2.05 5.49
C ALA A 18 8.72 -2.23 5.85
N ARG A 19 9.56 -1.23 5.57
CA ARG A 19 10.99 -1.29 5.91
C ARG A 19 11.23 -1.39 7.41
N VAL A 20 10.44 -0.71 8.24
CA VAL A 20 10.51 -0.82 9.71
C VAL A 20 10.15 -2.24 10.17
N ALA A 21 9.20 -2.89 9.48
CA ALA A 21 8.82 -4.28 9.73
C ALA A 21 9.77 -5.32 9.09
N GLY A 22 10.88 -4.91 8.47
CA GLY A 22 11.79 -5.82 7.77
C GLY A 22 11.25 -6.40 6.46
N LEU A 23 10.20 -5.79 5.91
CA LEU A 23 9.58 -6.18 4.66
C LEU A 23 10.07 -5.31 3.50
N ARG A 24 10.03 -5.87 2.29
CA ARG A 24 10.21 -5.11 1.04
C ARG A 24 8.92 -5.14 0.23
N LEU A 25 8.51 -3.97 -0.26
CA LEU A 25 7.35 -3.80 -1.14
C LEU A 25 7.81 -3.48 -2.56
N GLU A 26 7.10 -4.05 -3.53
CA GLU A 26 7.23 -3.69 -4.94
C GLU A 26 5.84 -3.40 -5.51
N VAL A 27 5.67 -2.25 -6.17
CA VAL A 27 4.42 -1.88 -6.83
C VAL A 27 4.34 -2.63 -8.16
N ARG A 28 3.30 -3.46 -8.32
CA ARG A 28 3.02 -4.21 -9.55
C ARG A 28 2.06 -3.49 -10.47
N ASP A 29 1.06 -2.82 -9.90
CA ASP A 29 0.10 -1.99 -10.61
C ASP A 29 -0.34 -0.85 -9.70
N ALA A 30 -0.70 0.29 -10.30
CA ALA A 30 -1.16 1.45 -9.59
C ALA A 30 -2.10 2.27 -10.47
N ARG A 31 -3.25 2.65 -9.90
CA ARG A 31 -4.18 3.58 -10.53
C ARG A 31 -4.69 4.58 -9.51
N SER A 32 -4.95 5.79 -9.98
CA SER A 32 -5.57 6.86 -9.20
C SER A 32 -6.72 7.43 -10.00
N ARG A 33 -7.78 7.81 -9.30
CA ARG A 33 -8.82 8.67 -9.86
C ARG A 33 -9.18 9.75 -8.88
N SER A 34 -9.52 10.92 -9.40
CA SER A 34 -10.02 12.02 -8.58
C SER A 34 -11.27 11.57 -7.81
N TRP A 35 -11.35 12.02 -6.56
CA TRP A 35 -12.46 11.72 -5.67
C TRP A 35 -12.83 12.97 -4.86
N ALA A 36 -14.11 13.14 -4.57
CA ALA A 36 -14.60 14.22 -3.74
C ALA A 36 -15.85 13.79 -2.97
N SER A 37 -16.08 14.44 -1.84
CA SER A 37 -17.29 14.38 -1.02
C SER A 37 -17.75 15.81 -0.71
N ALA A 38 -18.77 15.96 0.14
CA ALA A 38 -19.24 17.29 0.57
C ALA A 38 -18.17 18.10 1.33
N THR A 39 -17.24 17.42 2.02
CA THR A 39 -16.26 18.06 2.92
C THR A 39 -14.82 17.90 2.46
N PHE A 40 -14.53 16.95 1.56
CA PHE A 40 -13.16 16.61 1.18
C PHE A 40 -13.00 16.43 -0.32
N ILE A 41 -11.82 16.81 -0.82
CA ILE A 41 -11.36 16.55 -2.20
C ILE A 41 -10.04 15.79 -2.09
N GLY A 42 -9.88 14.75 -2.90
CA GLY A 42 -8.71 13.89 -2.86
C GLY A 42 -8.59 12.99 -4.08
N GLU A 43 -8.01 11.82 -3.86
CA GLU A 43 -7.79 10.79 -4.86
C GLU A 43 -8.13 9.44 -4.25
N ARG A 44 -8.77 8.57 -5.03
CA ARG A 44 -8.91 7.15 -4.70
C ARG A 44 -7.79 6.40 -5.42
N VAL A 45 -6.87 5.84 -4.64
CA VAL A 45 -5.71 5.10 -5.13
C VAL A 45 -5.94 3.61 -4.94
N GLU A 46 -5.66 2.81 -5.97
CA GLU A 46 -5.69 1.36 -5.91
C GLU A 46 -4.30 0.83 -6.32
N LEU A 47 -3.68 0.03 -5.46
CA LEU A 47 -2.34 -0.52 -5.65
C LEU A 47 -2.39 -2.05 -5.64
N VAL A 48 -1.59 -2.67 -6.49
CA VAL A 48 -1.22 -4.09 -6.40
C VAL A 48 0.23 -4.16 -5.98
N LEU A 49 0.51 -4.85 -4.88
CA LEU A 49 1.83 -4.91 -4.28
C LEU A 49 2.33 -6.36 -4.19
N SER A 50 3.62 -6.56 -4.43
CA SER A 50 4.33 -7.75 -3.96
C SER A 50 5.07 -7.43 -2.67
N ILE A 51 4.97 -8.34 -1.71
CA ILE A 51 5.58 -8.22 -0.40
C ILE A 51 6.56 -9.38 -0.22
N THR A 52 7.79 -9.07 0.20
CA THR A 52 8.78 -10.10 0.56
C THR A 52 9.31 -9.86 1.97
N GLY A 53 9.59 -10.95 2.68
CA GLY A 53 10.03 -10.95 4.07
C GLY A 53 9.08 -11.76 4.97
N THR A 54 9.51 -12.01 6.20
CA THR A 54 8.73 -12.74 7.21
C THR A 54 7.72 -11.82 7.88
N GLY A 55 6.52 -12.33 8.18
CA GLY A 55 5.49 -11.56 8.90
C GLY A 55 4.61 -10.66 8.01
N GLY A 56 4.68 -10.79 6.68
CA GLY A 56 3.87 -10.01 5.75
C GLY A 56 2.36 -10.09 6.01
N ALA A 57 1.86 -11.26 6.42
CA ALA A 57 0.44 -11.43 6.76
C ALA A 57 0.02 -10.59 7.97
N GLY A 58 0.82 -10.56 9.04
CA GLY A 58 0.54 -9.76 10.23
C GLY A 58 0.64 -8.26 9.95
N TRP A 59 1.64 -7.86 9.15
CA TRP A 59 1.76 -6.47 8.71
C TRP A 59 0.56 -6.02 7.86
N LEU A 60 0.10 -6.85 6.91
CA LEU A 60 -1.10 -6.58 6.11
C LEU A 60 -2.36 -6.47 6.98
N ALA A 61 -2.50 -7.31 8.00
CA ALA A 61 -3.64 -7.29 8.90
C ALA A 61 -3.72 -6.01 9.74
N GLY A 62 -2.58 -5.40 10.09
CA GLY A 62 -2.53 -4.14 10.83
C GLY A 62 -2.57 -2.88 9.97
N LEU A 63 -2.50 -3.00 8.64
CA LEU A 63 -2.39 -1.85 7.75
C LEU A 63 -3.65 -0.96 7.71
N PRO A 64 -4.90 -1.49 7.77
CA PRO A 64 -6.10 -0.66 7.80
C PRO A 64 -6.15 0.33 8.98
N ASP A 65 -5.56 -0.05 10.11
CA ASP A 65 -5.54 0.77 11.34
C ASP A 65 -4.24 1.57 11.51
N ALA A 66 -3.29 1.44 10.58
CA ALA A 66 -1.98 2.07 10.70
C ALA A 66 -2.03 3.57 10.36
N ASP A 67 -1.35 4.39 11.15
CA ASP A 67 -1.10 5.78 10.78
C ASP A 67 -0.05 5.85 9.66
N LEU A 68 -0.43 6.44 8.53
CA LEU A 68 0.38 6.58 7.32
C LEU A 68 0.72 8.06 7.11
N PRO A 69 1.81 8.57 7.70
CA PRO A 69 2.12 9.99 7.66
C PRO A 69 2.46 10.45 6.24
N MET A 70 1.63 11.33 5.68
CA MET A 70 1.83 11.94 4.37
C MET A 70 1.70 13.47 4.47
N ARG A 71 2.66 14.21 3.90
CA ARG A 71 2.66 15.68 4.03
C ARG A 71 1.47 16.30 3.30
N GLY A 72 0.53 16.89 4.05
CA GLY A 72 -0.65 17.58 3.51
C GLY A 72 -1.72 16.62 2.96
N TRP A 73 -1.61 15.34 3.27
CA TRP A 73 -2.52 14.28 2.84
C TRP A 73 -2.76 13.35 4.02
N TYR A 74 -3.92 12.73 4.08
CA TYR A 74 -4.21 11.67 5.04
C TYR A 74 -5.00 10.57 4.35
N VAL A 75 -4.85 9.35 4.82
CA VAL A 75 -5.65 8.21 4.35
C VAL A 75 -6.96 8.24 5.12
N ALA A 76 -8.07 8.44 4.41
CA ALA A 76 -9.40 8.44 5.03
C ALA A 76 -9.91 7.01 5.29
N ASP A 77 -9.54 6.08 4.41
CA ASP A 77 -9.92 4.67 4.46
C ASP A 77 -8.86 3.84 3.73
N LEU A 78 -8.58 2.64 4.25
CA LEU A 78 -7.65 1.67 3.66
C LEU A 78 -8.20 0.27 3.87
N GLU A 79 -8.41 -0.44 2.76
CA GLU A 79 -8.86 -1.83 2.78
C GLU A 79 -7.91 -2.71 1.95
N ILE A 80 -7.73 -3.95 2.39
CA ILE A 80 -7.04 -4.99 1.62
C ILE A 80 -8.09 -5.80 0.87
N ARG A 81 -8.11 -5.68 -0.47
CA ARG A 81 -9.13 -6.34 -1.31
C ARG A 81 -8.82 -7.78 -1.68
N GLY A 82 -7.59 -8.25 -1.45
CA GLY A 82 -7.18 -9.62 -1.74
C GLY A 82 -5.69 -9.84 -1.48
N ALA A 83 -5.32 -11.10 -1.30
CA ALA A 83 -3.94 -11.55 -1.20
C ALA A 83 -3.78 -12.84 -2.01
N GLU A 84 -2.70 -12.93 -2.78
CA GLU A 84 -2.35 -14.13 -3.55
C GLU A 84 -1.17 -14.85 -2.89
N LEU A 85 -1.25 -16.17 -2.79
CA LEU A 85 -0.14 -17.01 -2.36
C LEU A 85 0.55 -17.62 -3.58
N ARG A 86 1.88 -17.46 -3.65
CA ARG A 86 2.72 -18.13 -4.66
C ARG A 86 3.73 -19.03 -3.98
N ALA A 87 3.78 -20.30 -4.38
CA ALA A 87 4.76 -21.26 -3.93
C ALA A 87 5.49 -21.87 -5.13
N LEU A 88 6.80 -22.08 -4.98
CA LEU A 88 7.58 -22.94 -5.87
C LEU A 88 7.79 -24.26 -5.14
N LEU A 89 7.27 -25.34 -5.70
CA LEU A 89 7.45 -26.69 -5.15
C LEU A 89 8.58 -27.38 -5.93
N LEU A 90 9.59 -27.82 -5.21
CA LEU A 90 10.69 -28.62 -5.74
C LEU A 90 10.53 -30.04 -5.19
N GLN A 91 10.72 -31.05 -6.04
CA GLN A 91 10.81 -32.44 -5.62
C GLN A 91 12.16 -32.99 -6.08
N ASP A 92 12.73 -33.89 -5.27
CA ASP A 92 13.92 -34.64 -5.65
C ASP A 92 13.58 -35.57 -6.83
N ALA A 93 14.58 -35.87 -7.65
CA ALA A 93 14.45 -36.72 -8.84
C ALA A 93 14.28 -38.20 -8.49
#